data_AF-A0A7V9TBL0-F1
#
_entry.id   AF-A0A7V9TBL0-F1
#
_cell.length_a   1.000
_cell.length_b   1.000
_cell.length_c   1.000
_cell.angle_alpha   90.00
_cell.angle_beta   90.00
_cell.angle_gamma   90.00
#
_symmetry.space_group_name_H-M   'P 1'
#
loop_
_entity.id
_entity.type
_entity.pdbx_description
1 polymer ?
#
loop_
_entity_poly.entity_id
_entity_poly.type
_entity_poly.pdbx_seq_one_letter_code
_entity_poly.pdbx_strand_id
1 'polypeptide(L)'
;MAGFFIDTGTGQVATHKQLAEMGLATMEQPPARPWHPVRGAEGASTLWYAIMRKQTRGVYIGTVCIRHSPHHASLLQAGWHEVDVDSIRAFDDED
;
A
#
# COMPACT_ATOMS: atom_id res chain seq x y z
N MET A 1 -2.43 9.28 11.78
CA MET A 1 -1.38 9.28 10.72
C MET A 1 -2.00 8.74 9.44
N ALA A 2 -1.99 9.51 8.34
CA ALA A 2 -2.54 9.08 7.06
C ALA A 2 -1.44 8.40 6.24
N GLY A 3 -1.61 7.12 5.91
CA GLY A 3 -0.63 6.34 5.19
C GLY A 3 -1.17 4.98 4.78
N PHE A 4 -0.45 4.34 3.86
CA PHE A 4 -0.74 3.00 3.39
C PHE A 4 0.23 2.02 4.03
N PHE A 5 -0.24 0.80 4.27
CA PHE A 5 0.53 -0.31 4.77
C PHE A 5 0.44 -1.47 3.79
N ILE A 6 1.50 -2.27 3.73
CA ILE A 6 1.55 -3.51 2.94
C ILE A 6 1.79 -4.69 3.87
N ASP A 7 0.99 -5.73 3.72
CA ASP A 7 1.26 -7.04 4.31
C ASP A 7 2.42 -7.68 3.53
N THR A 8 3.53 -7.91 4.22
CA THR A 8 4.76 -8.45 3.60
C THR A 8 4.65 -9.92 3.18
N GLY A 9 3.67 -10.67 3.70
CA GLY A 9 3.40 -12.06 3.35
C GLY A 9 2.47 -12.19 2.14
N THR A 10 1.39 -11.42 2.11
CA THR A 10 0.34 -11.54 1.06
C THR A 10 0.45 -10.49 -0.04
N GLY A 11 1.14 -9.37 0.23
CA GLY A 11 1.21 -8.22 -0.66
C GLY A 11 -0.08 -7.40 -0.70
N GLN A 12 -1.02 -7.65 0.21
CA GLN A 12 -2.22 -6.84 0.38
C GLN A 12 -1.86 -5.45 0.88
N VAL A 13 -2.59 -4.43 0.42
CA VAL A 13 -2.36 -3.04 0.80
C VAL A 13 -3.64 -2.47 1.40
N ALA A 14 -3.47 -1.73 2.49
CA ALA A 14 -4.56 -1.12 3.24
C ALA A 14 -4.20 0.29 3.70
N THR A 15 -5.20 1.13 3.91
CA THR A 15 -5.01 2.40 4.62
C THR A 15 -4.91 2.15 6.12
N HIS A 16 -4.30 3.08 6.85
CA HIS A 16 -4.27 3.00 8.31
C HIS A 16 -5.67 2.95 8.94
N LYS A 17 -6.62 3.70 8.36
CA LYS A 17 -8.01 3.75 8.82
C LYS A 17 -8.66 2.36 8.73
N GLN A 18 -8.52 1.70 7.59
CA GLN A 18 -9.04 0.34 7.38
C GLN A 18 -8.45 -0.65 8.39
N LEU A 19 -7.13 -0.61 8.61
CA LEU A 19 -6.49 -1.48 9.60
C LEU A 19 -6.99 -1.21 11.02
N ALA A 20 -7.30 0.04 11.36
CA ALA A 20 -7.91 0.37 12.65
C ALA A 20 -9.36 -0.12 12.75
N GLU A 21 -10.13 -0.05 11.66
CA GLU A 21 -11.53 -0.51 11.61
C GLU A 21 -11.65 -2.03 11.82
N MET A 22 -10.68 -2.82 11.35
CA MET A 22 -10.62 -4.27 11.66
C MET A 22 -9.93 -4.60 12.99
N GLY A 23 -9.56 -3.61 13.80
CA GLY A 23 -8.87 -3.82 15.07
C GLY A 23 -7.42 -4.33 14.95
N LEU A 24 -6.81 -4.25 13.77
CA LEU A 24 -5.40 -4.61 13.53
C LEU A 24 -4.43 -3.47 13.91
N ALA A 25 -4.94 -2.26 14.09
CA ALA A 25 -4.22 -1.07 14.51
C ALA A 25 -5.12 -0.17 15.37
N THR A 26 -4.56 0.92 15.90
CA THR A 26 -5.37 2.05 16.37
C THR A 26 -4.92 3.30 15.62
N MET A 27 -5.74 4.37 15.63
CA MET A 27 -5.35 5.61 14.95
C MET A 27 -4.03 6.21 15.48
N GLU A 28 -3.64 5.84 16.71
CA GLU A 28 -2.42 6.28 17.40
C GLU A 28 -1.28 5.26 17.34
N GLN A 29 -1.58 3.97 17.14
CA GLN A 29 -0.60 2.89 17.16
C GLN A 29 -0.58 2.17 15.80
N PRO A 30 0.60 2.10 15.14
CA PRO A 30 0.70 1.42 13.85
C PRO A 30 0.37 -0.08 14.00
N PRO A 31 -0.08 -0.72 12.93
CA PRO A 31 -0.33 -2.16 12.92
C PRO A 31 0.95 -2.93 13.25
N ALA A 32 0.78 -4.09 13.88
CA ALA A 32 1.87 -5.03 14.07
C ALA A 32 2.28 -5.70 12.75
N ARG A 33 3.40 -6.43 12.77
CA ARG A 33 3.78 -7.33 11.66
C ARG A 33 2.62 -8.30 11.35
N PRO A 34 2.40 -8.68 10.09
CA PRO A 34 3.29 -8.50 8.92
C PRO A 34 3.11 -7.18 8.16
N TRP A 35 2.34 -6.22 8.69
CA TRP A 35 2.07 -4.94 8.05
C TRP A 35 3.25 -3.97 8.21
N HIS A 36 3.70 -3.40 7.09
CA HIS A 36 4.76 -2.41 7.05
C HIS A 36 4.30 -1.14 6.32
N PRO A 37 4.71 0.06 6.77
CA PRO A 37 4.32 1.29 6.10
C PRO A 37 4.92 1.39 4.70
N VAL A 38 4.10 1.77 3.72
CA VAL A 38 4.54 2.14 2.38
C VAL A 38 5.17 3.53 2.47
N ARG A 39 6.49 3.61 2.24
CA ARG A 39 7.23 4.87 2.37
C ARG A 39 6.77 5.90 1.33
N GLY A 40 6.74 7.17 1.75
CA GLY A 40 6.41 8.32 0.90
C GLY A 40 4.92 8.54 0.67
N ALA A 41 4.06 7.69 1.20
CA ALA A 41 2.61 7.75 0.97
C ALA A 41 1.86 8.70 1.91
N GLU A 42 2.58 9.47 2.74
CA GLU A 42 1.97 10.47 3.62
C GLU A 42 1.35 11.59 2.78
N GLY A 43 0.03 11.72 2.83
CA GLY A 43 -0.72 12.70 2.04
C GLY A 43 -0.88 12.35 0.55
N ALA A 44 -0.48 11.14 0.12
CA ALA A 44 -0.67 10.70 -1.25
C ALA A 44 -2.15 10.38 -1.53
N SER A 45 -2.74 11.06 -2.51
CA SER A 45 -4.05 10.71 -3.06
C SER A 45 -3.90 9.68 -4.17
N THR A 46 -4.66 8.58 -4.11
CA THR A 46 -4.66 7.53 -5.15
C THR A 46 -5.11 8.03 -6.53
N LEU A 47 -5.65 9.24 -6.62
CA LEU A 47 -5.98 9.93 -7.87
C LEU A 47 -4.74 10.21 -8.73
N TRP A 48 -3.65 10.65 -8.10
CA TRP A 48 -2.41 11.05 -8.80
C TRP A 48 -1.24 10.12 -8.49
N TYR A 49 -1.31 9.43 -7.36
CA TYR A 49 -0.27 8.52 -6.92
C TYR A 49 -0.69 7.07 -7.16
N ALA A 50 0.25 6.28 -7.64
CA ALA A 50 0.18 4.83 -7.72
C ALA A 50 0.90 4.24 -6.51
N ILE A 51 0.21 3.35 -5.79
CA ILE A 51 0.86 2.44 -4.86
C ILE A 51 1.42 1.29 -5.68
N MET A 52 2.72 1.06 -5.56
CA MET A 52 3.43 0.02 -6.28
C MET A 52 3.85 -1.07 -5.31
N ARG A 53 3.69 -2.33 -5.68
CA ARG A 53 4.21 -3.48 -4.93
C ARG A 53 5.15 -4.31 -5.77
N LYS A 54 6.12 -4.96 -5.12
CA LYS A 54 6.99 -5.94 -5.74
C LYS A 54 7.30 -7.05 -4.75
N GLN A 55 7.29 -8.30 -5.22
CA GLN A 55 7.78 -9.43 -4.44
C GLN A 55 9.30 -9.55 -4.65
N THR A 56 10.05 -9.63 -3.56
CA THR A 56 11.50 -9.82 -3.57
C THR A 56 11.91 -10.76 -2.44
N ARG A 57 12.72 -11.77 -2.75
CA ARG A 57 13.22 -12.75 -1.76
C ARG A 57 12.12 -13.33 -0.86
N GLY A 58 10.93 -13.59 -1.43
CA GLY A 58 9.78 -14.16 -0.72
C GLY A 58 8.96 -13.19 0.12
N VAL A 59 9.26 -11.88 0.13
CA VAL A 59 8.48 -10.85 0.83
C VAL A 59 7.99 -9.76 -0.12
N TYR A 60 6.85 -9.17 0.18
CA TYR A 60 6.34 -8.01 -0.55
C TYR A 60 6.87 -6.70 0.01
N ILE A 61 7.25 -5.79 -0.88
CA ILE A 61 7.63 -4.42 -0.54
C ILE A 61 6.75 -3.44 -1.31
N GLY A 62 6.50 -2.27 -0.71
CA GLY A 62 5.66 -1.22 -1.27
C GLY A 62 6.42 0.09 -1.47
N THR A 63 6.06 0.85 -2.50
CA THR A 63 6.47 2.25 -2.69
C THR A 63 5.30 3.05 -3.29
N VAL A 64 5.42 4.38 -3.29
CA VAL A 64 4.49 5.27 -3.98
C VAL A 64 5.21 6.05 -5.09
N CYS A 65 4.53 6.33 -6.19
CA CYS A 65 5.01 7.23 -7.24
C CYS A 65 3.85 7.96 -7.92
N ILE A 66 4.13 9.03 -8.65
CA ILE A 66 3.11 9.72 -9.46
C ILE A 66 2.75 8.84 -10.68
N ARG A 67 1.46 8.60 -10.91
CA ARG A 67 0.92 7.85 -12.07
C ARG A 67 1.38 8.49 -13.37
N HIS A 68 1.61 7.65 -14.39
CA HIS A 68 1.99 8.09 -15.75
C HIS A 68 3.27 8.94 -15.82
N SER A 69 4.09 8.93 -14.77
CA SER A 69 5.41 9.56 -14.77
C SER A 69 6.46 8.61 -15.37
N PRO A 70 7.62 9.14 -15.83
CA PRO A 70 8.74 8.29 -16.23
C PRO A 70 9.20 7.34 -15.11
N HIS A 71 9.08 7.75 -13.85
CA HIS A 71 9.41 6.90 -12.71
C HIS A 71 8.43 5.73 -12.56
N HIS A 72 7.12 5.97 -12.73
CA HIS A 72 6.10 4.91 -12.74
C HIS A 72 6.37 3.88 -13.85
N ALA A 73 6.65 4.33 -15.07
CA ALA A 73 7.02 3.44 -16.18
C ALA A 73 8.30 2.63 -15.88
N SER A 74 9.31 3.25 -15.28
CA SER A 74 10.54 2.57 -14.87
C SER A 74 10.28 1.49 -13.81
N LEU A 75 9.42 1.75 -12.83
CA LEU A 75 9.03 0.77 -11.82
C LEU A 75 8.31 -0.43 -12.46
N LEU A 76 7.36 -0.19 -13.37
CA LEU A 76 6.70 -1.27 -14.12
C LEU A 76 7.71 -2.14 -14.88
N GLN A 77 8.65 -1.53 -15.60
CA GLN A 77 9.72 -2.26 -16.29
C GLN A 77 10.63 -3.05 -15.34
N ALA A 78 10.85 -2.55 -14.13
CA ALA A 78 11.62 -3.22 -13.09
C ALA A 78 10.83 -4.34 -12.37
N GLY A 79 9.63 -4.68 -12.83
CA GLY A 79 8.79 -5.75 -12.29
C GLY A 79 7.99 -5.35 -11.05
N TRP A 80 7.80 -4.04 -10.83
CA TRP A 80 6.80 -3.57 -9.88
C TRP A 80 5.42 -3.64 -10.53
N HIS A 81 4.42 -3.86 -9.69
CA HIS A 81 3.02 -3.91 -10.10
C HIS A 81 2.28 -2.79 -9.38
N GLU A 82 1.45 -2.08 -10.11
CA GLU A 82 0.51 -1.15 -9.49
C GLU A 82 -0.55 -1.94 -8.72
N VAL A 83 -0.85 -1.49 -7.51
CA VAL A 83 -1.98 -2.00 -6.73
C VAL A 83 -3.22 -1.24 -7.18
N ASP A 84 -4.23 -2.01 -7.60
CA ASP A 84 -5.50 -1.48 -8.06
C ASP A 84 -6.22 -0.72 -6.93
N VAL A 85 -6.79 0.45 -7.26
CA VAL A 85 -7.45 1.31 -6.27
C VAL A 85 -8.71 0.64 -5.73
N ASP A 86 -9.44 -0.10 -6.55
CA ASP A 86 -10.64 -0.80 -6.12
C ASP A 86 -10.28 -2.00 -5.23
N SER A 87 -9.10 -2.60 -5.38
CA SER A 87 -8.61 -3.59 -4.40
C SER A 87 -8.28 -2.97 -3.04
N ILE A 88 -7.82 -1.71 -3.01
CA ILE A 88 -7.57 -0.99 -1.76
C ILE A 88 -8.90 -0.56 -1.13
N ARG A 89 -9.89 -0.19 -1.95
CA ARG A 89 -11.24 0.18 -1.48
C ARG A 89 -12.02 -1.03 -0.99
N ALA A 90 -12.00 -2.15 -1.71
CA ALA A 90 -12.73 -3.37 -1.35
C ALA A 90 -12.29 -3.98 -0.01
N PHE A 91 -11.12 -3.58 0.51
CA PHE A 91 -10.70 -3.92 1.86
C PHE A 91 -11.56 -3.27 2.97
N ASP A 92 -12.49 -2.36 2.62
CA ASP A 92 -13.57 -1.87 3.49
C ASP A 92 -14.80 -2.81 3.52
N ASP A 93 -15.01 -3.63 2.47
CA ASP A 93 -16.30 -4.30 2.18
C ASP A 93 -16.36 -5.79 2.60
N GLU A 94 -15.27 -6.36 3.12
CA GLU A 94 -15.29 -7.72 3.69
C GLU A 94 -15.76 -7.66 5.16
N ASP A 95 -17.09 -7.70 5.35
CA ASP A 95 -17.84 -7.91 6.62
C ASP A 95 -17.58 -9.30 7.25
#